data_AF-A0A5P2GD67-F1
#
_entry.id   AF-A0A5P2GD67-F1
#
_cell.length_a   1.000
_cell.length_b   1.000
_cell.length_c   1.000
_cell.angle_alpha   90.00
_cell.angle_beta   90.00
_cell.angle_gamma   90.00
#
_symmetry.space_group_name_H-M   'P 1'
#
loop_
_entity.id
_entity.type
_entity.pdbx_description
1 polymer ?
#
loop_
_entity_poly.entity_id
_entity_poly.type
_entity_poly.pdbx_seq_one_letter_code
_entity_poly.pdbx_strand_id
1 'polypeptide(L)'
;MKKEFDLNYDTFTKCMLTSLFVGISAVYINLAFDMLFRYFTRYNLSAIINVSSIIMGCVILLLICGVFYYGFKRLFKGSASTVFGIVFLAITAFAIYKVSGVVRSPIFKETVEFREELSGILAINGILAAIFIPFLYKKDKLISKVL
;
A
#
# COMPACT_ATOMS: atom_id res chain seq x y z
N MET A 1 10.81 -26.64 12.90
CA MET A 1 11.42 -26.60 11.56
C MET A 1 11.70 -25.13 11.23
N LYS A 2 12.99 -24.73 11.19
CA LYS A 2 13.36 -23.36 10.76
C LYS A 2 12.93 -23.18 9.31
N LYS A 3 12.30 -22.06 8.99
CA LYS A 3 11.86 -21.78 7.62
C LYS A 3 13.09 -21.41 6.78
N GLU A 4 13.10 -21.82 5.52
CA GLU A 4 14.26 -21.69 4.62
C GLU A 4 14.74 -20.24 4.46
N PHE A 5 13.80 -19.29 4.41
CA PHE A 5 14.14 -17.86 4.34
C PHE A 5 14.81 -17.35 5.63
N ASP A 6 14.39 -17.86 6.79
CA ASP A 6 14.95 -17.50 8.10
C ASP A 6 16.35 -18.11 8.33
N LEU A 7 16.83 -18.99 7.43
CA LEU A 7 18.21 -19.49 7.45
C LEU A 7 19.18 -18.52 6.76
N ASN A 8 18.70 -17.75 5.78
CA ASN A 8 19.53 -16.91 4.91
C ASN A 8 19.36 -15.40 5.18
N TYR A 9 18.22 -14.96 5.73
CA TYR A 9 17.90 -13.55 5.91
C TYR A 9 17.38 -13.24 7.31
N ASP A 10 17.74 -12.06 7.81
CA ASP A 10 17.23 -11.57 9.08
C ASP A 10 15.77 -11.06 8.95
N THR A 11 15.13 -10.85 10.09
CA THR A 11 13.71 -10.46 10.13
C THR A 11 13.45 -9.11 9.47
N PHE A 12 14.42 -8.17 9.51
CA PHE A 12 14.27 -6.88 8.86
C PHE A 12 14.27 -7.03 7.34
N THR A 13 15.27 -7.71 6.79
CA THR A 13 15.39 -7.96 5.35
C THR A 13 14.13 -8.64 4.80
N LYS A 14 13.61 -9.64 5.51
CA LYS A 14 12.35 -10.31 5.13
C LYS A 14 11.16 -9.35 5.09
N CYS A 15 11.02 -8.46 6.08
CA CYS A 15 9.95 -7.46 6.07
C CYS A 15 10.09 -6.51 4.86
N MET A 16 11.30 -6.00 4.64
CA MET A 16 11.60 -5.06 3.55
C MET A 16 11.32 -5.65 2.17
N LEU A 17 11.82 -6.86 1.89
CA LEU A 17 11.61 -7.52 0.60
C LEU A 17 10.14 -7.88 0.38
N THR A 18 9.44 -8.34 1.42
CA THR A 18 7.99 -8.59 1.35
C THR A 18 7.25 -7.31 0.99
N SER A 19 7.54 -6.20 1.69
CA SER A 19 6.89 -4.92 1.41
C SER A 19 7.26 -4.34 0.05
N LEU A 20 8.48 -4.55 -0.43
CA LEU A 20 8.89 -4.14 -1.77
C LEU A 20 8.08 -4.86 -2.85
N PHE A 21 7.93 -6.18 -2.70
CA PHE A 21 7.13 -6.98 -3.63
C PHE A 21 5.67 -6.54 -3.64
N VAL A 22 5.08 -6.29 -2.46
CA VAL A 22 3.72 -5.72 -2.35
C VAL A 22 3.68 -4.32 -2.97
N GLY A 23 4.71 -3.51 -2.78
CA GLY A 23 4.90 -2.19 -3.41
C GLY A 23 4.81 -2.23 -4.92
N ILE A 24 5.61 -3.11 -5.55
CA ILE A 24 5.61 -3.31 -6.99
C ILE A 24 4.24 -3.82 -7.47
N SER A 25 3.63 -4.75 -6.74
CA SER A 25 2.28 -5.25 -7.07
C SER A 25 1.24 -4.12 -7.00
N ALA A 26 1.34 -3.25 -5.99
CA ALA A 26 0.47 -2.10 -5.82
C ALA A 26 0.58 -1.11 -6.98
N VAL A 27 1.77 -0.92 -7.55
CA VAL A 27 1.94 -0.08 -8.75
C VAL A 27 1.05 -0.58 -9.88
N TYR A 28 1.11 -1.87 -10.22
CA TYR A 28 0.30 -2.42 -11.31
C TYR A 28 -1.21 -2.28 -11.04
N ILE A 29 -1.64 -2.55 -9.81
CA ILE A 29 -3.06 -2.45 -9.43
C ILE A 29 -3.54 -1.00 -9.49
N ASN A 30 -2.76 -0.05 -8.95
CA ASN A 30 -3.13 1.37 -8.95
C ASN A 30 -3.07 1.98 -10.36
N LEU A 31 -2.13 1.57 -11.21
CA LEU A 31 -2.09 2.02 -12.61
C LEU A 31 -3.30 1.49 -13.40
N ALA A 32 -3.70 0.24 -13.16
CA ALA A 32 -4.92 -0.31 -13.76
C ALA A 32 -6.17 0.45 -13.27
N PHE A 33 -6.25 0.75 -11.98
CA PHE A 33 -7.32 1.55 -11.40
C PHE A 33 -7.37 2.96 -11.99
N ASP A 34 -6.24 3.67 -12.02
CA ASP A 34 -6.10 5.02 -12.60
C ASP A 34 -6.57 5.05 -14.07
N MET A 35 -6.10 4.10 -14.88
CA MET A 35 -6.49 3.99 -16.28
C MET A 35 -8.00 3.79 -16.45
N LEU A 36 -8.59 2.87 -15.69
CA LEU A 36 -10.03 2.60 -15.74
C LEU A 36 -10.83 3.82 -15.26
N PHE A 37 -10.42 4.43 -14.14
CA PHE A 37 -11.09 5.59 -13.57
C PHE A 37 -11.14 6.75 -14.57
N ARG A 38 -9.99 7.09 -15.18
CA ARG A 38 -9.90 8.15 -16.20
C ARG A 38 -10.69 7.84 -17.46
N TYR A 39 -10.71 6.57 -17.87
CA TYR A 39 -11.51 6.13 -19.01
C TYR A 39 -13.01 6.39 -18.81
N PHE A 40 -13.55 6.08 -17.62
CA PHE A 40 -14.97 6.25 -17.33
C PHE A 40 -15.36 7.70 -16.98
N THR A 41 -14.51 8.43 -16.26
CA THR A 41 -14.84 9.79 -15.78
C THR A 41 -14.48 10.90 -16.77
N ARG A 42 -13.58 10.61 -17.74
CA ARG A 42 -12.93 11.61 -18.60
C ARG A 42 -12.13 12.66 -17.82
N TYR A 43 -11.72 12.32 -16.60
CA TYR A 43 -10.91 13.17 -15.74
C TYR A 43 -9.45 13.21 -16.21
N ASN A 44 -8.91 14.43 -16.44
CA ASN A 44 -7.59 14.62 -17.06
C ASN A 44 -6.59 15.37 -16.17
N LEU A 45 -6.92 15.66 -14.92
CA LEU A 45 -5.97 16.35 -14.03
C LEU A 45 -4.86 15.36 -13.63
N SER A 46 -3.62 15.64 -14.06
CA SER A 46 -2.46 14.75 -13.87
C SER A 46 -1.32 15.39 -13.06
N ALA A 47 -1.52 16.60 -12.55
CA ALA A 47 -0.46 17.36 -11.88
C ALA A 47 0.03 16.71 -10.57
N ILE A 48 -0.84 16.00 -9.84
CA ILE A 48 -0.49 15.32 -8.59
C ILE A 48 -0.55 13.81 -8.75
N ILE A 49 -1.66 13.30 -9.28
CA ILE A 49 -1.84 11.86 -9.52
C ILE A 49 -1.53 11.61 -11.00
N ASN A 50 -0.37 11.02 -11.23
CA ASN A 50 0.11 10.57 -12.52
C ASN A 50 0.92 9.29 -12.36
N VAL A 51 1.24 8.65 -13.48
CA VAL A 51 2.00 7.39 -13.53
C VAL A 51 3.25 7.43 -12.65
N SER A 52 4.08 8.48 -12.76
CA SER A 52 5.32 8.61 -11.97
C SER A 52 5.05 8.69 -10.47
N SER A 53 4.06 9.49 -10.06
CA SER A 53 3.66 9.63 -8.65
C SER A 53 3.08 8.33 -8.08
N ILE A 54 2.34 7.56 -8.88
CA ILE A 54 1.79 6.25 -8.48
C ILE A 54 2.94 5.26 -8.27
N ILE A 55 3.87 5.17 -9.23
CA ILE A 55 5.03 4.26 -9.13
C ILE A 55 5.84 4.57 -7.87
N MET A 56 6.30 5.81 -7.74
CA MET A 56 7.16 6.22 -6.63
C MET A 56 6.41 6.17 -5.30
N GLY A 57 5.17 6.68 -5.28
CA GLY A 57 4.34 6.73 -4.09
C GLY A 57 4.03 5.35 -3.53
N CYS A 58 3.60 4.40 -4.35
CA CYS A 58 3.25 3.05 -3.88
C CYS A 58 4.47 2.31 -3.32
N VAL A 59 5.61 2.35 -4.03
CA VAL A 59 6.82 1.64 -3.61
C VAL A 59 7.38 2.23 -2.31
N ILE A 60 7.54 3.55 -2.24
CA ILE A 60 8.06 4.21 -1.03
C ILE A 60 7.11 4.01 0.15
N LEU A 61 5.80 4.23 -0.05
CA LEU A 61 4.81 4.09 1.02
C LEU A 61 4.81 2.67 1.58
N LEU A 62 4.81 1.65 0.72
CA LEU A 62 4.75 0.27 1.19
C LEU A 62 6.09 -0.21 1.77
N LEU A 63 7.23 0.27 1.30
CA LEU A 63 8.52 0.06 1.99
C LEU A 63 8.50 0.63 3.40
N ILE A 64 7.99 1.84 3.58
CA ILE A 64 7.81 2.45 4.91
C ILE A 64 6.88 1.58 5.78
N CYS A 65 5.80 1.03 5.20
CA CYS A 65 4.93 0.07 5.88
C CYS A 65 5.69 -1.19 6.31
N GLY A 66 6.67 -1.65 5.53
CA GLY A 66 7.57 -2.76 5.90
C GLY A 66 8.41 -2.46 7.14
N VAL A 67 8.95 -1.24 7.25
CA VAL A 67 9.68 -0.77 8.44
C VAL A 67 8.76 -0.74 9.67
N PHE A 68 7.54 -0.21 9.51
CA PHE A 68 6.56 -0.24 10.60
C PHE A 68 6.19 -1.67 10.99
N TYR A 69 5.95 -2.55 10.02
CA TYR A 69 5.63 -3.95 10.29
C TYR A 69 6.75 -4.65 11.06
N TYR A 70 8.01 -4.37 10.74
CA TYR A 70 9.17 -4.84 11.50
C TYR A 70 9.13 -4.35 12.96
N GLY A 71 8.84 -3.06 13.18
CA GLY A 71 8.65 -2.51 14.53
C GLY A 71 7.54 -3.25 15.29
N PHE A 72 6.40 -3.50 14.65
CA PHE A 72 5.29 -4.26 15.22
C PHE A 72 5.68 -5.71 15.54
N LYS A 73 6.49 -6.35 14.69
CA LYS A 73 7.04 -7.70 14.96
C LYS A 73 7.91 -7.72 16.23
N ARG A 74 8.69 -6.67 16.47
CA ARG A 74 9.51 -6.55 17.69
C ARG A 74 8.66 -6.29 18.94
N LEU A 75 7.66 -5.42 18.84
CA LEU A 75 6.83 -5.01 19.98
C LEU A 75 5.76 -6.04 20.36
N PHE A 76 4.99 -6.53 19.37
CA PHE A 76 3.78 -7.34 19.59
C PHE A 76 3.95 -8.83 19.25
N LYS A 77 5.15 -9.23 18.79
CA LYS A 77 5.54 -10.64 18.51
C LYS A 77 4.51 -11.43 17.69
N GLY A 78 3.71 -12.28 18.35
CA GLY A 78 2.70 -13.15 17.72
C GLY A 78 1.47 -12.39 17.23
N SER A 79 1.11 -11.31 17.90
CA SER A 79 -0.07 -10.48 17.56
C SER A 79 0.23 -9.40 16.52
N ALA A 80 1.50 -9.22 16.15
CA ALA A 80 1.97 -8.16 15.26
C ALA A 80 1.16 -8.04 13.96
N SER A 81 0.84 -9.16 13.30
CA SER A 81 0.04 -9.14 12.06
C SER A 81 -1.34 -8.54 12.26
N THR A 82 -2.02 -8.91 13.35
CA THR A 82 -3.37 -8.44 13.64
C THR A 82 -3.36 -6.97 14.05
N VAL A 83 -2.47 -6.59 14.97
CA VAL A 83 -2.37 -5.20 15.44
C VAL A 83 -1.98 -4.28 14.28
N PHE A 84 -1.01 -4.67 13.47
CA PHE A 84 -0.59 -3.90 12.29
C PHE A 84 -1.74 -3.72 11.30
N GLY A 85 -2.47 -4.79 10.98
CA GLY A 85 -3.60 -4.74 10.06
C GLY A 85 -4.70 -3.79 10.54
N ILE A 86 -5.09 -3.88 11.82
CA ILE A 86 -6.11 -3.00 12.42
C ILE A 86 -5.66 -1.54 12.38
N VAL A 87 -4.43 -1.25 12.80
CA VAL A 87 -3.89 0.12 12.82
C VAL A 87 -3.84 0.70 11.41
N PHE A 88 -3.34 -0.05 10.41
CA PHE A 88 -3.26 0.45 9.05
C PHE A 88 -4.62 0.61 8.38
N LEU A 89 -5.59 -0.27 8.64
CA LEU A 89 -6.97 -0.07 8.18
C LEU A 89 -7.58 1.20 8.79
N ALA A 90 -7.36 1.45 10.08
CA ALA A 90 -7.84 2.66 10.73
C ALA A 90 -7.18 3.93 10.16
N ILE A 91 -5.86 3.90 9.94
CA ILE A 91 -5.12 5.00 9.31
C ILE A 91 -5.62 5.25 7.88
N THR A 92 -5.84 4.20 7.09
CA THR A 92 -6.37 4.33 5.73
C THR A 92 -7.78 4.90 5.73
N ALA A 93 -8.67 4.43 6.60
CA ALA A 93 -10.01 4.97 6.73
C ALA A 93 -9.98 6.46 7.12
N PHE A 94 -9.10 6.83 8.07
CA PHE A 94 -8.90 8.22 8.44
C PHE A 94 -8.35 9.08 7.29
N ALA A 95 -7.39 8.56 6.51
CA ALA A 95 -6.85 9.24 5.35
C ALA A 95 -7.91 9.49 4.27
N ILE A 96 -8.74 8.48 3.96
CA ILE A 96 -9.86 8.61 3.03
C ILE A 96 -10.87 9.65 3.54
N TYR A 97 -11.20 9.62 4.84
CA TYR A 97 -12.05 10.64 5.44
C TYR A 97 -11.46 12.05 5.26
N LYS A 98 -10.15 12.24 5.46
CA LYS A 98 -9.49 13.53 5.24
C LYS A 98 -9.52 14.00 3.79
N VAL A 99 -9.46 13.08 2.83
CA VAL A 99 -9.56 13.41 1.39
C VAL A 99 -10.88 14.08 1.05
N SER A 100 -11.98 13.72 1.74
CA SER A 100 -13.30 14.34 1.52
C SER A 100 -13.32 15.87 1.72
N GLY A 101 -12.38 16.43 2.49
CA GLY A 101 -12.26 17.87 2.73
C GLY A 101 -11.38 18.63 1.73
N VAL A 102 -10.68 17.94 0.82
CA VAL A 102 -9.67 18.56 -0.05
C VAL A 102 -10.33 19.31 -1.21
N VAL A 103 -10.09 20.62 -1.37
CA VAL A 103 -10.54 21.38 -2.55
C VAL A 103 -9.33 21.60 -3.46
N ARG A 104 -9.41 21.13 -4.70
CA ARG A 104 -8.25 21.12 -5.61
C ARG A 104 -8.42 21.95 -6.87
N SER A 105 -9.65 22.11 -7.34
CA SER A 105 -9.99 22.91 -8.50
C SER A 105 -11.15 23.86 -8.16
N PRO A 106 -11.20 25.07 -8.75
CA PRO A 106 -12.41 25.90 -8.70
C PRO A 106 -13.61 25.21 -9.36
N ILE A 107 -13.36 24.21 -10.22
CA ILE A 107 -14.40 23.38 -10.82
C ILE A 107 -14.75 22.27 -9.84
N PHE A 108 -16.00 22.28 -9.35
CA PHE A 108 -16.49 21.32 -8.36
C PHE A 108 -16.33 19.87 -8.84
N LYS A 109 -16.67 19.59 -10.10
CA LYS A 109 -16.59 18.25 -10.70
C LYS A 109 -15.17 17.67 -10.61
N GLU A 110 -14.15 18.44 -11.01
CA GLU A 110 -12.75 18.01 -10.94
C GLU A 110 -12.28 17.75 -9.51
N THR A 111 -12.78 18.53 -8.55
CA THR A 111 -12.49 18.30 -7.13
C THR A 111 -13.10 16.97 -6.64
N VAL A 112 -14.32 16.63 -7.05
CA VAL A 112 -14.95 15.35 -6.68
C VAL A 112 -14.20 14.17 -7.30
N GLU A 113 -13.90 14.25 -8.60
CA GLU A 113 -13.17 13.19 -9.31
C GLU A 113 -11.77 12.97 -8.72
N PHE A 114 -11.05 14.05 -8.35
CA PHE A 114 -9.78 13.96 -7.63
C PHE A 114 -9.91 13.20 -6.31
N ARG A 115 -10.96 13.49 -5.52
CA ARG A 115 -11.18 12.86 -4.21
C ARG A 115 -11.47 11.38 -4.37
N GLU A 116 -12.26 11.00 -5.37
CA GLU A 116 -12.60 9.61 -5.65
C GLU A 116 -11.37 8.82 -6.11
N GLU A 117 -10.59 9.36 -7.05
CA GLU A 117 -9.35 8.74 -7.53
C GLU A 117 -8.35 8.55 -6.39
N LEU A 118 -8.11 9.60 -5.60
CA LEU A 118 -7.18 9.54 -4.48
C LEU A 118 -7.66 8.55 -3.39
N SER A 119 -8.97 8.54 -3.10
CA SER A 119 -9.54 7.62 -2.12
C SER A 119 -9.40 6.16 -2.57
N GLY A 120 -9.60 5.89 -3.86
CA GLY A 120 -9.38 4.56 -4.43
C GLY A 120 -7.94 4.09 -4.29
N ILE A 121 -6.98 4.95 -4.63
CA ILE A 121 -5.54 4.65 -4.48
C ILE A 121 -5.17 4.40 -3.02
N LEU A 122 -5.68 5.22 -2.09
CA LEU A 122 -5.45 5.05 -0.66
C LEU A 122 -6.06 3.73 -0.14
N ALA A 123 -7.25 3.37 -0.61
CA ALA A 123 -7.91 2.12 -0.23
C ALA A 123 -7.11 0.89 -0.70
N ILE A 124 -6.69 0.89 -1.97
CA ILE A 124 -5.85 -0.19 -2.54
C ILE A 124 -4.56 -0.34 -1.72
N ASN A 125 -3.83 0.75 -1.53
CA ASN A 125 -2.57 0.71 -0.78
C ASN A 125 -2.77 0.31 0.69
N GLY A 126 -3.84 0.78 1.33
CA GLY A 126 -4.18 0.41 2.70
C GLY A 126 -4.49 -1.07 2.88
N ILE A 127 -5.27 -1.65 1.97
CA ILE A 127 -5.60 -3.08 1.98
C ILE A 127 -4.33 -3.92 1.73
N LEU A 128 -3.52 -3.53 0.75
CA LEU A 128 -2.27 -4.22 0.45
C LEU A 128 -1.28 -4.15 1.63
N ALA A 129 -1.17 -2.99 2.29
CA ALA A 129 -0.38 -2.86 3.50
C ALA A 129 -0.95 -3.77 4.61
N ALA A 130 -2.20 -3.56 5.02
CA ALA A 130 -2.79 -4.19 6.19
C ALA A 130 -2.91 -5.71 6.09
N ILE A 131 -3.13 -6.24 4.88
CA ILE A 131 -3.44 -7.67 4.66
C ILE A 131 -2.29 -8.39 3.95
N PHE A 132 -1.84 -7.88 2.81
CA PHE A 132 -0.87 -8.60 1.97
C PHE A 132 0.53 -8.64 2.57
N ILE A 133 1.00 -7.56 3.22
CA ILE A 133 2.32 -7.58 3.88
C ILE A 133 2.36 -8.67 4.98
N PRO A 134 1.43 -8.70 5.97
CA PRO A 134 1.46 -9.76 6.98
C PRO A 134 1.19 -11.16 6.41
N PHE A 135 0.35 -11.28 5.39
CA PHE A 135 0.03 -12.56 4.76
C PHE A 135 1.26 -13.16 4.08
N LEU A 136 1.93 -12.39 3.21
CA LEU A 136 3.11 -12.86 2.48
C LEU A 136 4.27 -13.13 3.43
N TYR A 137 4.47 -12.29 4.45
CA TYR A 137 5.52 -12.52 5.45
C TYR A 137 5.42 -13.89 6.14
N LYS A 138 4.19 -14.42 6.32
CA LYS A 138 3.97 -15.76 6.90
C LYS A 138 4.28 -16.89 5.92
N LYS A 139 4.25 -16.63 4.61
CA LYS A 139 4.34 -17.62 3.52
C LYS A 139 5.76 -17.66 2.92
N ASP A 140 6.68 -18.20 3.69
CA ASP A 140 8.10 -18.30 3.33
C ASP A 140 8.38 -18.96 1.97
N LYS A 141 7.66 -20.02 1.59
CA LYS A 141 7.85 -20.70 0.30
C LYS A 141 7.47 -19.85 -0.92
N LEU A 142 6.57 -18.89 -0.75
CA LEU A 142 6.19 -17.96 -1.81
C LEU A 142 7.27 -16.90 -1.97
N ILE A 143 7.76 -16.37 -0.85
CA ILE A 143 8.83 -15.38 -0.82
C ILE A 143 10.13 -15.96 -1.40
N SER A 144 10.53 -17.17 -0.99
CA SER A 144 11.80 -17.79 -1.43
C SER A 144 11.85 -18.27 -2.88
N LYS A 145 10.69 -18.31 -3.56
CA LYS A 145 10.62 -18.65 -5.00
C LYS A 145 10.61 -17.42 -5.89
N VAL A 146 10.25 -16.27 -5.33
CA VAL A 146 10.04 -15.02 -6.06
C VAL A 146 11.22 -14.07 -5.88
N LEU A 147 11.91 -14.15 -4.72
CA LEU A 147 13.15 -13.45 -4.40
C LEU A 147 14.33 -14.42 -4.48
#